data_AF-A0AAV6AML4-F1
#
_entry.id   AF-A0AAV6AML4-F1
#
_cell.length_a   1.000
_cell.length_b   1.000
_cell.length_c   1.000
_cell.angle_alpha   90.00
_cell.angle_beta   90.00
_cell.angle_gamma   90.00
#
_symmetry.space_group_name_H-M   'P 1'
#
loop_
_entity.id
_entity.type
_entity.pdbx_description
1 polymer ?
#
loop_
_entity_poly.entity_id
_entity_poly.type
_entity_poly.pdbx_seq_one_letter_code
_entity_poly.pdbx_strand_id
1 'polypeptide(L)'
;MVVLNRIYTRTGDDGTTALGSGERRPKFDLRVSSYGTVDETNATIGLVRLHLSGYPNVDAMMGRIQNDLFDLGADLATPDRGEPPPYEPLRILPTQVARIEQEIDALNADLSPLRSFVLPGGSAAAAHLHLARTVCRRAERLVVELSADPEERVNPDAVRYLNRLSDFLFVAGRWVNDKG
;
A
#
# COMPACT_ATOMS: atom_id res chain seq x y z
N MET A 1 -13.16 -14.97 9.46
CA MET A 1 -12.32 -14.64 10.63
C MET A 1 -10.92 -15.14 10.37
N VAL A 2 -9.92 -14.25 10.28
CA VAL A 2 -8.51 -14.63 10.14
C VAL A 2 -8.02 -15.15 11.50
N VAL A 3 -7.46 -16.35 11.54
CA VAL A 3 -6.94 -16.96 12.77
C VAL A 3 -5.45 -17.25 12.59
N LEU A 4 -4.62 -16.54 13.35
CA LEU A 4 -3.16 -16.73 13.38
C LEU A 4 -2.80 -17.55 14.62
N ASN A 5 -2.79 -18.88 14.53
CA ASN A 5 -2.46 -19.77 15.65
C ASN A 5 -1.07 -20.42 15.52
N ARG A 6 -0.80 -21.07 14.39
CA ARG A 6 0.50 -21.63 14.00
C ARG A 6 0.94 -20.93 12.73
N ILE A 7 2.05 -20.20 12.84
CA ILE A 7 2.53 -19.36 11.73
C ILE A 7 3.11 -20.22 10.59
N TYR A 8 3.88 -21.26 10.91
CA TYR A 8 4.38 -22.19 9.89
C TYR A 8 3.46 -23.40 9.75
N THR A 9 3.01 -23.68 8.53
CA THR A 9 2.11 -24.81 8.21
C THR A 9 2.74 -25.84 7.27
N ARG A 10 3.87 -25.49 6.61
CA ARG A 10 4.55 -26.28 5.57
C ARG A 10 3.74 -26.51 4.28
N THR A 11 2.52 -25.97 4.19
CA THR A 11 1.64 -26.17 3.01
C THR A 11 2.16 -25.50 1.74
N GLY A 12 3.11 -24.58 1.85
CA GLY A 12 3.74 -23.92 0.71
C GLY A 12 5.18 -24.36 0.44
N ASP A 13 5.64 -25.47 1.03
CA ASP A 13 6.99 -26.01 0.78
C ASP A 13 7.12 -26.56 -0.65
N ASP A 14 6.00 -26.85 -1.32
CA ASP A 14 5.91 -27.18 -2.74
C ASP A 14 6.04 -25.95 -3.69
N GLY A 15 6.33 -24.77 -3.15
CA GLY A 15 6.47 -23.53 -3.93
C GLY A 15 5.14 -22.85 -4.27
N THR A 16 4.02 -23.31 -3.72
CA THR A 16 2.67 -22.80 -3.98
C THR A 16 2.07 -22.12 -2.74
N THR A 17 1.04 -21.29 -2.90
CA THR A 17 0.30 -20.63 -1.81
C THR A 17 -1.20 -20.55 -2.15
N ALA A 18 -2.06 -20.36 -1.15
CA ALA A 18 -3.49 -20.13 -1.37
C ALA A 18 -3.79 -18.62 -1.37
N LEU A 19 -4.65 -18.19 -2.29
CA LEU A 19 -5.29 -16.88 -2.30
C LEU A 19 -6.36 -16.80 -1.19
N GLY A 20 -6.90 -15.60 -0.93
CA GLY A 20 -8.00 -15.40 0.04
C GLY A 20 -9.29 -16.13 -0.33
N SER A 21 -9.45 -16.47 -1.61
CA SER A 21 -10.52 -17.35 -2.14
C SER A 21 -10.27 -18.85 -1.91
N GLY A 22 -9.06 -19.25 -1.49
CA GLY A 22 -8.63 -20.64 -1.38
C GLY A 22 -7.98 -21.22 -2.65
N GLU A 23 -8.05 -20.51 -3.77
CA GLU A 23 -7.38 -20.87 -5.03
C GLU A 23 -5.86 -20.99 -4.82
N ARG A 24 -5.23 -22.10 -5.29
CA ARG A 24 -3.78 -22.27 -5.17
C ARG A 24 -3.03 -21.71 -6.39
N ARG A 25 -2.00 -20.91 -6.13
CA ARG A 25 -1.12 -20.31 -7.13
C ARG A 25 0.36 -20.58 -6.81
N PRO A 26 1.27 -20.61 -7.80
CA PRO A 26 2.70 -20.56 -7.54
C PRO A 26 3.07 -19.30 -6.75
N LYS A 27 4.07 -19.35 -5.86
CA LYS A 27 4.49 -18.20 -5.06
C LYS A 27 5.06 -17.04 -5.88
N PHE A 28 5.50 -17.30 -7.11
CA PHE A 28 5.99 -16.29 -8.05
C PHE A 28 4.87 -15.71 -8.96
N ASP A 29 3.62 -16.15 -8.79
CA ASP A 29 2.47 -15.60 -9.53
C ASP A 29 2.38 -14.08 -9.34
N LEU A 30 1.99 -13.37 -10.41
CA LEU A 30 1.97 -11.90 -10.42
C LEU A 30 1.01 -11.32 -9.38
N ARG A 31 -0.12 -11.97 -9.12
CA ARG A 31 -1.07 -11.55 -8.08
C ARG A 31 -0.45 -11.69 -6.69
N VAL A 32 0.28 -12.78 -6.45
CA VAL A 32 1.03 -13.01 -5.20
C VAL A 32 2.11 -11.95 -5.01
N SER A 33 2.85 -11.65 -6.07
CA SER A 33 3.89 -10.61 -6.08
C SER A 33 3.29 -9.21 -5.84
N SER A 34 2.09 -8.95 -6.37
CA SER A 34 1.38 -7.68 -6.21
C SER A 34 1.02 -7.40 -4.76
N TYR A 35 0.22 -8.27 -4.10
CA TYR A 35 -0.14 -8.04 -2.70
C TYR A 35 1.05 -8.23 -1.75
N GLY A 36 2.05 -9.04 -2.11
CA GLY A 36 3.30 -9.14 -1.36
C GLY A 36 4.10 -7.84 -1.36
N THR A 37 4.10 -7.10 -2.46
CA THR A 37 4.77 -5.79 -2.54
C THR A 37 3.94 -4.68 -1.87
N VAL A 38 2.61 -4.83 -1.79
CA VAL A 38 1.75 -4.00 -0.94
C VAL A 38 2.10 -4.20 0.54
N ASP A 39 2.32 -5.44 0.98
CA ASP A 39 2.82 -5.74 2.33
C ASP A 39 4.21 -5.14 2.59
N GLU A 40 5.13 -5.20 1.62
CA GLU A 40 6.43 -4.54 1.72
C GLU A 40 6.30 -3.00 1.86
N THR A 41 5.34 -2.39 1.16
CA THR A 41 5.00 -0.97 1.32
C THR A 41 4.52 -0.70 2.75
N ASN A 42 3.64 -1.56 3.28
CA ASN A 42 3.09 -1.44 4.63
C ASN A 42 4.17 -1.58 5.71
N ALA A 43 5.07 -2.55 5.57
CA ALA A 43 6.22 -2.75 6.45
C ALA A 43 7.18 -1.54 6.41
N THR A 44 7.42 -0.97 5.23
CA THR A 44 8.26 0.23 5.08
C THR A 44 7.63 1.44 5.76
N ILE A 45 6.31 1.60 5.70
CA ILE A 45 5.59 2.63 6.48
C ILE A 45 5.76 2.39 7.99
N GLY A 46 5.77 1.14 8.44
CA GLY A 46 6.10 0.80 9.82
C GLY A 46 7.43 1.38 10.29
N LEU A 47 8.46 1.40 9.42
CA LEU A 47 9.75 2.04 9.72
C LEU A 47 9.64 3.56 9.81
N VAL A 48 8.86 4.19 8.92
CA VAL A 48 8.61 5.64 8.98
C VAL A 48 8.06 6.05 10.34
N ARG A 49 7.08 5.30 10.85
CA ARG A 49 6.36 5.61 12.10
C ARG A 49 7.25 5.66 13.33
N LEU A 50 8.39 4.95 13.32
CA LEU A 50 9.40 5.03 14.39
C LEU A 50 9.99 6.45 14.56
N HIS A 51 9.87 7.30 13.52
CA HIS A 51 10.46 8.63 13.47
C HIS A 51 9.41 9.76 13.46
N LEU A 52 8.14 9.46 13.75
CA LEU A 52 7.02 10.44 13.71
C LEU A 52 6.56 10.94 15.07
N SER A 53 7.31 10.72 16.15
CA SER A 53 6.94 11.19 17.50
C SER A 53 6.72 12.70 17.59
N GLY A 54 7.44 13.50 16.79
CA GLY A 54 7.26 14.95 16.66
C GLY A 54 6.11 15.37 15.71
N TYR A 55 5.45 14.42 15.05
CA TYR A 55 4.44 14.66 14.02
C TYR A 55 3.20 13.77 14.23
N PRO A 56 2.48 13.90 15.37
CA PRO A 56 1.39 12.99 15.73
C PRO A 56 0.25 12.95 14.70
N ASN A 57 -0.02 14.07 14.02
CA ASN A 57 -1.02 14.12 12.95
C ASN A 57 -0.60 13.27 11.75
N VAL A 58 0.68 13.30 11.37
CA VAL A 58 1.22 12.47 10.27
C VAL A 58 1.25 11.01 10.70
N ASP A 59 1.63 10.68 11.95
CA ASP A 59 1.58 9.30 12.43
C ASP A 59 0.16 8.72 12.40
N ALA A 60 -0.84 9.52 12.76
CA ALA A 60 -2.24 9.11 12.68
C ALA A 60 -2.68 8.84 11.23
N MET A 61 -2.24 9.65 10.25
CA MET A 61 -2.45 9.39 8.82
C MET A 61 -1.79 8.08 8.39
N MET A 62 -0.52 7.86 8.79
CA MET A 62 0.20 6.61 8.49
C MET A 62 -0.50 5.38 9.07
N GLY A 63 -0.98 5.47 10.32
CA GLY A 63 -1.73 4.38 10.95
C GLY A 63 -3.00 4.00 10.19
N ARG A 64 -3.73 4.98 9.64
CA ARG A 64 -4.88 4.72 8.75
C ARG A 64 -4.44 4.08 7.45
N ILE A 65 -3.38 4.60 6.82
CA ILE A 65 -2.82 4.04 5.57
C ILE A 65 -2.38 2.59 5.75
N GLN A 66 -1.78 2.21 6.88
CA GLN A 66 -1.41 0.81 7.14
C GLN A 66 -2.63 -0.12 7.19
N ASN A 67 -3.77 0.35 7.73
CA ASN A 67 -5.03 -0.40 7.70
C ASN A 67 -5.56 -0.52 6.26
N ASP A 68 -5.58 0.59 5.52
CA ASP A 68 -6.03 0.58 4.13
C ASP A 68 -5.16 -0.33 3.23
N LEU A 69 -3.84 -0.43 3.51
CA LEU A 69 -2.95 -1.36 2.80
C LEU A 69 -3.23 -2.84 3.14
N PHE A 70 -3.74 -3.13 4.34
CA PHE A 70 -4.27 -4.46 4.65
C PHE A 70 -5.55 -4.75 3.87
N ASP A 71 -6.48 -3.80 3.80
CA ASP A 71 -7.69 -3.92 2.99
C ASP A 71 -7.36 -4.13 1.50
N LEU A 72 -6.41 -3.35 0.98
CA LEU A 72 -5.90 -3.49 -0.38
C LEU A 72 -5.25 -4.86 -0.62
N GLY A 73 -4.45 -5.35 0.33
CA GLY A 73 -3.86 -6.69 0.26
C GLY A 73 -4.93 -7.79 0.22
N ALA A 74 -5.97 -7.67 1.04
CA ALA A 74 -7.10 -8.59 1.07
C ALA A 74 -7.91 -8.55 -0.24
N ASP A 75 -8.11 -7.35 -0.80
CA ASP A 75 -8.79 -7.13 -2.07
C ASP A 75 -8.06 -7.85 -3.20
N LEU A 76 -6.76 -7.60 -3.34
CA LEU A 76 -5.89 -8.22 -4.34
C LEU A 76 -5.77 -9.75 -4.17
N ALA A 77 -5.77 -10.23 -2.93
CA ALA A 77 -5.71 -11.65 -2.63
C ALA A 77 -7.04 -12.38 -2.90
N THR A 78 -8.15 -11.67 -3.12
CA THR A 78 -9.48 -12.28 -3.27
C THR A 78 -10.11 -11.83 -4.60
N PRO A 79 -9.64 -12.36 -5.75
CA PRO A 79 -10.13 -11.94 -7.06
C PRO A 79 -11.65 -12.16 -7.19
N ASP A 80 -12.34 -11.19 -7.80
CA ASP A 80 -13.72 -11.40 -8.22
C ASP A 80 -13.74 -12.35 -9.42
N ARG A 81 -14.31 -13.54 -9.23
CA ARG A 81 -14.50 -14.55 -10.30
C ARG A 81 -15.94 -14.58 -10.81
N GLY A 82 -16.80 -13.63 -10.40
CA GLY A 82 -18.22 -13.61 -10.75
C GLY A 82 -19.07 -14.59 -9.93
N GLU A 83 -18.50 -15.23 -8.92
CA GLU A 83 -19.19 -16.11 -7.98
C GLU A 83 -19.46 -15.36 -6.66
N PRO A 84 -20.62 -15.57 -6.03
CA PRO A 84 -20.93 -14.94 -4.75
C PRO A 84 -19.92 -15.44 -3.69
N PRO A 85 -19.20 -14.53 -3.01
CA PRO A 85 -18.18 -14.92 -2.07
C PRO A 85 -18.84 -15.51 -0.80
N PRO A 86 -18.16 -16.43 -0.09
CA PRO A 86 -18.70 -17.04 1.13
C PRO A 86 -18.83 -16.05 2.31
N TYR A 87 -18.20 -14.88 2.19
CA TYR A 87 -18.28 -13.76 3.13
C TYR A 87 -18.06 -12.45 2.36
N GLU A 88 -18.45 -11.32 2.92
CA GLU A 88 -18.21 -10.01 2.31
C GLU A 88 -16.69 -9.73 2.27
N PRO A 89 -16.08 -9.65 1.07
CA PRO A 89 -14.65 -9.46 0.95
C PRO A 89 -14.28 -8.02 1.30
N LEU A 90 -13.15 -7.83 1.98
CA LEU A 90 -12.58 -6.50 2.14
C LEU A 90 -12.13 -5.99 0.78
N ARG A 91 -12.52 -4.75 0.47
CA ARG A 91 -12.22 -4.06 -0.79
C ARG A 91 -11.70 -2.67 -0.46
N ILE A 92 -10.75 -2.18 -1.25
CA ILE A 92 -10.41 -0.76 -1.21
C ILE A 92 -11.57 0.04 -1.81
N LEU A 93 -11.90 1.17 -1.18
CA LEU A 93 -13.06 1.99 -1.52
C LEU A 93 -12.64 3.35 -2.10
N PRO A 94 -13.48 3.96 -2.97
CA PRO A 94 -13.26 5.32 -3.46
C PRO A 94 -13.06 6.36 -2.35
N THR A 95 -13.70 6.16 -1.19
CA THR A 95 -13.59 7.05 -0.03
C THR A 95 -12.19 7.06 0.59
N GLN A 96 -11.45 5.95 0.52
CA GLN A 96 -10.06 5.89 0.98
C GLN A 96 -9.15 6.67 0.03
N VAL A 97 -9.39 6.61 -1.29
CA VAL A 97 -8.67 7.42 -2.29
C VAL A 97 -8.92 8.91 -2.05
N ALA A 98 -10.19 9.31 -1.91
CA ALA A 98 -10.56 10.70 -1.65
C ALA A 98 -9.97 11.23 -0.33
N ARG A 99 -9.86 10.38 0.71
CA ARG A 99 -9.21 10.75 1.96
C ARG A 99 -7.73 11.07 1.75
N ILE A 100 -7.00 10.26 0.99
CA ILE A 100 -5.59 10.53 0.71
C ILE A 100 -5.43 11.87 -0.03
N GLU A 101 -6.28 12.16 -1.00
CA GLU A 101 -6.26 13.45 -1.73
C GLU A 101 -6.45 14.63 -0.77
N GLN A 102 -7.40 14.54 0.17
CA GLN A 102 -7.60 15.57 1.19
C GLN A 102 -6.40 15.70 2.16
N GLU A 103 -5.80 14.58 2.55
CA GLU A 103 -4.61 14.57 3.42
C GLU A 103 -3.39 15.16 2.69
N ILE A 104 -3.24 14.92 1.38
CA ILE A 104 -2.23 15.57 0.53
C ILE A 104 -2.44 17.09 0.55
N ASP A 105 -3.66 17.55 0.26
CA ASP A 105 -3.98 18.98 0.20
C ASP A 105 -3.68 19.69 1.53
N ALA A 106 -4.05 19.05 2.65
CA ALA A 106 -3.80 19.58 3.99
C ALA A 106 -2.31 19.76 4.30
N LEU A 107 -1.46 18.79 3.93
CA LEU A 107 -0.01 18.90 4.13
C LEU A 107 0.63 19.88 3.15
N ASN A 108 0.15 19.91 1.90
CA ASN A 108 0.72 20.73 0.83
C ASN A 108 0.41 22.23 1.00
N ALA A 109 -0.66 22.58 1.72
CA ALA A 109 -1.07 23.97 1.99
C ALA A 109 0.04 24.85 2.58
N ASP A 110 0.96 24.24 3.32
CA ASP A 110 2.05 24.92 4.01
C ASP A 110 3.42 24.70 3.33
N LEU A 111 3.46 24.02 2.18
CA LEU A 111 4.68 23.78 1.42
C LEU A 111 4.91 24.86 0.37
N SER A 112 6.15 25.32 0.24
CA SER A 112 6.54 26.15 -0.89
C SER A 112 6.61 25.33 -2.19
N PRO A 113 6.27 25.90 -3.36
CA PRO A 113 6.43 25.22 -4.64
C PRO A 113 7.90 24.84 -4.93
N LEU A 114 8.11 23.65 -5.48
CA LEU A 114 9.43 23.21 -5.92
C LEU A 114 9.75 23.74 -7.33
N ARG A 115 11.03 24.02 -7.58
CA ARG A 115 11.56 24.37 -8.91
C ARG A 115 12.55 23.34 -9.46
N SER A 116 12.81 22.28 -8.71
CA SER A 116 13.72 21.18 -9.07
C SER A 116 13.33 19.91 -8.32
N PHE A 117 13.94 18.78 -8.69
CA PHE A 117 13.80 17.52 -7.96
C PHE A 117 14.48 17.58 -6.59
N VAL A 118 13.91 16.85 -5.64
CA VAL A 118 14.45 16.68 -4.28
C VAL A 118 15.34 15.43 -4.27
N LEU A 119 16.53 15.55 -3.67
CA LEU A 119 17.36 14.40 -3.37
C LEU A 119 16.77 13.64 -2.17
N PRO A 120 16.47 12.34 -2.28
CA PRO A 120 15.90 11.57 -1.18
C PRO A 120 16.81 11.55 0.05
N GLY A 121 16.41 12.22 1.13
CA GLY A 121 17.22 12.35 2.35
C GLY A 121 16.60 13.34 3.35
N GLY A 122 17.45 13.99 4.14
CA GLY A 122 17.02 14.94 5.17
C GLY A 122 16.87 14.27 6.54
N SER A 123 15.75 14.53 7.23
CA SER A 123 15.42 13.85 8.47
C SER A 123 15.25 12.34 8.27
N ALA A 124 15.40 11.55 9.34
CA ALA A 124 15.19 10.10 9.27
C ALA A 124 13.78 9.75 8.76
N ALA A 125 12.76 10.48 9.23
CA ALA A 125 11.38 10.33 8.76
C ALA A 125 11.26 10.58 7.25
N ALA A 126 11.85 11.66 6.74
CA ALA A 126 11.81 12.02 5.32
C ALA A 126 12.53 11.00 4.43
N ALA A 127 13.70 10.53 4.84
CA ALA A 127 14.45 9.50 4.12
C ALA A 127 13.65 8.18 4.02
N HIS A 128 13.05 7.73 5.12
CA HIS A 128 12.19 6.55 5.14
C HIS A 128 10.90 6.75 4.32
N LEU A 129 10.31 7.94 4.31
CA LEU A 129 9.15 8.27 3.47
C LEU A 129 9.48 8.19 1.98
N HIS A 130 10.66 8.65 1.58
CA HIS A 130 11.10 8.49 0.20
C HIS A 130 11.35 7.02 -0.18
N LEU A 131 11.83 6.18 0.75
CA LEU A 131 11.92 4.74 0.52
C LEU A 131 10.53 4.12 0.40
N ALA A 132 9.61 4.42 1.32
CA ALA A 132 8.23 3.94 1.26
C ALA A 132 7.56 4.33 -0.06
N ARG A 133 7.79 5.56 -0.54
CA ARG A 133 7.30 6.05 -1.83
C ARG A 133 7.78 5.20 -3.01
N THR A 134 9.07 4.83 -3.05
CA THR A 134 9.60 4.03 -4.17
C THR A 134 9.10 2.59 -4.13
N VAL A 135 8.95 2.01 -2.95
CA VAL A 135 8.34 0.69 -2.75
C VAL A 135 6.86 0.71 -3.13
N CYS A 136 6.11 1.74 -2.73
CA CYS A 136 4.71 1.94 -3.11
C CYS A 136 4.55 2.02 -4.64
N ARG A 137 5.41 2.78 -5.33
CA ARG A 137 5.42 2.82 -6.80
C ARG A 137 5.81 1.49 -7.43
N ARG A 138 6.59 0.64 -6.74
CA ARG A 138 6.88 -0.73 -7.19
C ARG A 138 5.64 -1.60 -7.09
N ALA A 139 4.91 -1.53 -5.98
CA ALA A 139 3.62 -2.21 -5.83
C ALA A 139 2.62 -1.76 -6.90
N GLU A 140 2.51 -0.45 -7.13
CA GLU A 140 1.64 0.14 -8.17
C GLU A 140 1.90 -0.48 -9.54
N ARG A 141 3.17 -0.57 -9.98
CA ARG A 141 3.51 -1.16 -11.28
C ARG A 141 3.08 -2.62 -11.41
N LEU A 142 3.24 -3.42 -10.35
CA LEU A 142 2.83 -4.83 -10.36
C LEU A 142 1.29 -4.96 -10.40
N VAL A 143 0.57 -4.11 -9.66
CA VAL A 143 -0.90 -4.11 -9.70
C VAL A 143 -1.42 -3.64 -11.07
N VAL A 144 -0.76 -2.65 -11.69
CA VAL A 144 -1.09 -2.23 -13.06
C VAL A 144 -0.84 -3.35 -14.05
N GLU A 145 0.30 -4.04 -13.97
CA GLU A 145 0.61 -5.20 -14.80
C GLU A 145 -0.43 -6.31 -14.63
N LEU A 146 -0.80 -6.61 -13.38
CA LEU A 146 -1.87 -7.58 -13.07
C LEU A 146 -3.21 -7.15 -13.67
N SER A 147 -3.56 -5.86 -13.60
CA SER A 147 -4.82 -5.34 -14.13
C SER A 147 -4.90 -5.33 -15.66
N ALA A 148 -3.76 -5.46 -16.34
CA ALA A 148 -3.69 -5.55 -17.80
C ALA A 148 -3.94 -6.98 -18.31
N ASP A 149 -3.91 -7.99 -17.44
CA ASP A 149 -4.25 -9.37 -17.79
C ASP A 149 -5.79 -9.53 -17.84
N PRO A 150 -6.37 -9.88 -19.01
CA PRO A 150 -7.82 -10.03 -19.15
C PRO A 150 -8.41 -11.17 -18.30
N GLU A 151 -7.59 -12.13 -17.86
CA GLU A 151 -8.01 -13.24 -17.00
C GLU A 151 -8.02 -12.86 -15.51
N GLU A 152 -7.52 -11.68 -15.16
CA GLU A 152 -7.39 -11.22 -13.78
C GLU A 152 -8.25 -9.97 -13.53
N ARG A 153 -9.29 -10.11 -12.71
CA ARG A 153 -10.07 -8.95 -12.25
C ARG A 153 -9.34 -8.24 -11.11
N VAL A 154 -9.17 -6.93 -11.27
CA VAL A 154 -8.56 -6.04 -10.26
C VAL A 154 -9.50 -4.86 -10.04
N ASN A 155 -9.76 -4.53 -8.78
CA ASN A 155 -10.51 -3.34 -8.41
C ASN A 155 -9.78 -2.09 -8.93
N PRO A 156 -10.41 -1.24 -9.77
CA PRO A 156 -9.74 -0.04 -10.29
C PRO A 156 -9.28 0.93 -9.20
N ASP A 157 -9.94 0.93 -8.04
CA ASP A 157 -9.54 1.77 -6.92
C ASP A 157 -8.23 1.32 -6.25
N ALA A 158 -7.78 0.08 -6.48
CA ALA A 158 -6.47 -0.42 -6.04
C ALA A 158 -5.30 0.35 -6.67
N VAL A 159 -5.33 0.47 -8.00
CA VAL A 159 -4.33 1.24 -8.76
C VAL A 159 -4.37 2.71 -8.37
N ARG A 160 -5.58 3.25 -8.26
CA ARG A 160 -5.82 4.64 -7.86
C ARG A 160 -5.27 4.95 -6.48
N TYR A 161 -5.53 4.09 -5.50
CA TYR A 161 -5.05 4.27 -4.14
C TYR A 161 -3.53 4.26 -4.06
N LEU A 162 -2.85 3.28 -4.68
CA LEU A 162 -1.38 3.21 -4.69
C LEU A 162 -0.74 4.43 -5.38
N ASN A 163 -1.33 4.86 -6.49
CA ASN A 163 -0.87 6.05 -7.20
C ASN A 163 -0.89 7.29 -6.29
N ARG A 164 -2.04 7.56 -5.65
CA ARG A 164 -2.21 8.69 -4.72
C ARG A 164 -1.39 8.55 -3.46
N LEU A 165 -1.25 7.35 -2.93
CA LEU A 165 -0.42 7.09 -1.77
C LEU A 165 1.05 7.45 -2.06
N SER A 166 1.55 7.18 -3.27
CA SER A 166 2.92 7.57 -3.62
C SER A 166 3.13 9.10 -3.62
N ASP A 167 2.11 9.87 -3.99
CA ASP A 167 2.12 11.34 -3.91
C ASP A 167 2.06 11.81 -2.45
N PHE A 168 1.19 11.21 -1.65
CA PHE A 168 1.13 11.48 -0.21
C PHE A 168 2.46 11.23 0.49
N LEU A 169 3.13 10.11 0.21
CA LEU A 169 4.43 9.80 0.80
C LEU A 169 5.51 10.82 0.38
N PHE A 170 5.42 11.38 -0.82
CA PHE A 170 6.31 12.48 -1.24
C PHE A 170 6.03 13.76 -0.46
N VAL A 171 4.76 14.19 -0.40
CA VAL A 171 4.34 15.42 0.29
C VAL A 171 4.63 15.35 1.78
N ALA A 172 4.29 14.22 2.42
CA ALA A 172 4.62 13.97 3.81
C ALA A 172 6.13 13.99 4.06
N GLY A 173 6.94 13.46 3.12
CA GLY A 173 8.40 13.48 3.22
C GLY A 173 8.96 14.90 3.34
N ARG A 174 8.46 15.83 2.52
CA ARG A 174 8.80 17.25 2.61
C ARG A 174 8.30 17.88 3.90
N TRP A 175 7.08 17.54 4.29
CA TRP A 175 6.41 18.09 5.46
C TRP A 175 7.19 17.85 6.76
N VAL A 176 7.69 16.62 6.95
CA VAL A 176 8.48 16.22 8.12
C VAL A 176 9.98 16.54 7.99
N ASN A 177 10.33 17.36 7.00
CA ASN A 177 11.68 17.83 6.73
C ASN A 177 11.70 19.36 6.68
N ASP A 178 11.22 20.01 7.73
CA ASP A 178 11.12 21.47 7.82
C ASP A 178 10.37 22.12 6.65
N LYS A 179 9.36 21.42 6.11
CA LYS A 179 8.50 21.86 4.98
C LYS A 179 9.27 22.04 3.65
N GLY A 180 10.38 21.34 3.48
CA GLY A 180 11.26 21.41 2.31
C GLY A 180 11.77 20.06 1.87
#